data_AF-A0AA40K546-F1
#
_entry.id   AF-A0AA40K546-F1
#
_cell.length_a   1.000
_cell.length_b   1.000
_cell.length_c   1.000
_cell.angle_alpha   90.00
_cell.angle_beta   90.00
_cell.angle_gamma   90.00
#
_symmetry.space_group_name_H-M   'P 1'
#
loop_
_entity.id
_entity.type
_entity.pdbx_description
1 polymer ?
#
loop_
_entity_poly.entity_id
_entity_poly.type
_entity_poly.pdbx_seq_one_letter_code
_entity_poly.pdbx_strand_id
1 'polypeptide(L)'
;MQPLSKSPVVQHSDDDESDDESDWEDEDDARGLVVSPSGLRYAIGHLAPGTQRMMQALYNTQDPPQISLELCGIKQEGTDGDGFFYAFQLQEVVPCSVRIGSKSSTRFSMPKCECADARYRGLRPCKHIMWLFDQVSKQIIFDHEPDTPLTMSEMGYPEELGDPFEQISNSRLDLLADSLRCDTTAPGSNTAPISHARLREAREMVAAVAGIPAREIDQFRLDLEKTRPGNVVIHRGDVEATLFSILLASHSLAARVRAELAPSDPAVDPFRALQRRATRIISELDSYSSFLQDPTPRQSSQAEGNGAEGPRNVRWAATQIRRCVTQVERLVSRSATPLAGPARSSAARALVGILKSVAGHNIDSHGGDTVGDRNLYMCLIGNQDTGFVYIALEKLVDQSQYVEELESAMELIGRFGAPESYVSHMRGLIKRMRSHTSEESRRPSVAGPSDTAPRNVTPPLEGVPPPSRRIEADTILDELGSSGSSVPFLTPAAPASTRARGGWGGRGGAASESESGESSRAGSKRSISGTGTERTEGPKRSR
;
A
#
# COMPACT_ATOMS: atom_id res chain seq x y z
N MET A 1 16.96 10.53 -90.95
CA MET A 1 17.42 10.11 -89.60
C MET A 1 16.48 10.76 -88.58
N GLN A 2 16.08 10.00 -87.57
CA GLN A 2 14.82 10.10 -86.79
C GLN A 2 14.39 11.52 -86.33
N PRO A 3 13.09 11.86 -86.36
CA PRO A 3 12.58 13.18 -85.98
C PRO A 3 11.79 13.16 -84.65
N LEU A 4 11.80 14.26 -83.89
CA LEU A 4 10.80 14.50 -82.83
C LEU A 4 10.31 15.97 -82.84
N SER A 5 9.19 16.12 -83.57
CA SER A 5 7.94 16.86 -83.29
C SER A 5 7.89 18.14 -82.43
N LYS A 6 7.26 19.15 -83.06
CA LYS A 6 6.58 20.32 -82.47
C LYS A 6 5.16 19.95 -81.93
N SER A 7 4.70 20.80 -81.00
CA SER A 7 3.36 21.09 -80.41
C SER A 7 2.13 20.89 -81.34
N PRO A 8 0.82 20.97 -80.92
CA PRO A 8 0.24 21.70 -79.77
C PRO A 8 -1.07 21.14 -79.07
N VAL A 9 -1.50 21.86 -78.02
CA VAL A 9 -2.85 22.04 -77.36
C VAL A 9 -3.94 20.96 -77.47
N VAL A 10 -4.43 20.46 -76.32
CA VAL A 10 -5.83 19.96 -76.09
C VAL A 10 -6.26 20.21 -74.62
N GLN A 11 -7.52 20.59 -74.41
CA GLN A 11 -8.27 20.76 -73.14
C GLN A 11 -9.08 19.49 -72.75
N HIS A 12 -9.60 19.48 -71.52
CA HIS A 12 -10.56 18.55 -70.86
C HIS A 12 -9.92 17.42 -70.04
N SER A 13 -10.01 17.46 -68.70
CA SER A 13 -11.16 17.21 -67.79
C SER A 13 -11.17 15.75 -67.39
N ASP A 14 -10.75 15.46 -66.16
CA ASP A 14 -11.28 14.36 -65.36
C ASP A 14 -11.11 14.75 -63.89
N ASP A 15 -12.25 14.71 -63.19
CA ASP A 15 -12.42 14.89 -61.77
C ASP A 15 -11.76 13.72 -61.04
N ASP A 16 -10.78 14.00 -60.18
CA ASP A 16 -10.31 13.06 -59.16
C ASP A 16 -10.53 13.76 -57.82
N GLU A 17 -11.71 13.52 -57.25
CA GLU A 17 -12.01 13.79 -55.84
C GLU A 17 -11.10 12.88 -55.01
N SER A 18 -9.96 13.41 -54.60
CA SER A 18 -9.17 12.83 -53.52
C SER A 18 -9.95 13.05 -52.23
N ASP A 19 -10.77 12.06 -51.85
CA ASP A 19 -11.25 11.88 -50.48
C ASP A 19 -10.03 11.67 -49.58
N ASP A 20 -9.49 12.79 -49.10
CA ASP A 20 -8.61 12.87 -47.95
C ASP A 20 -9.48 12.57 -46.72
N GLU A 21 -9.69 11.27 -46.47
CA GLU A 21 -10.25 10.69 -45.25
C GLU A 21 -9.35 11.11 -44.09
N SER A 22 -9.64 12.31 -43.61
CA SER A 22 -8.91 12.99 -42.58
C SER A 22 -9.26 12.33 -41.24
N ASP A 23 -8.41 11.37 -40.87
CA ASP A 23 -8.32 10.63 -39.60
C ASP A 23 -8.04 11.58 -38.42
N TRP A 24 -9.02 12.44 -38.09
CA TRP A 24 -8.95 13.42 -37.00
C TRP A 24 -9.93 13.12 -35.85
N GLU A 25 -10.63 11.99 -35.87
CA GLU A 25 -11.54 11.58 -34.80
C GLU A 25 -10.86 10.61 -33.83
N ASP A 26 -9.79 11.02 -33.13
CA ASP A 26 -9.29 10.28 -31.96
C ASP A 26 -8.42 11.10 -30.96
N GLU A 27 -8.15 12.40 -31.20
CA GLU A 27 -7.32 13.19 -30.28
C GLU A 27 -8.07 13.89 -29.14
N ASP A 28 -9.38 14.15 -29.27
CA ASP A 28 -10.13 14.87 -28.22
C ASP A 28 -10.59 13.95 -27.07
N ASP A 29 -10.79 12.65 -27.31
CA ASP A 29 -11.14 11.67 -26.26
C ASP A 29 -9.94 11.34 -25.33
N ALA A 30 -8.71 11.51 -25.81
CA ALA A 30 -7.50 11.29 -25.01
C ALA A 30 -7.20 12.43 -24.01
N ARG A 31 -7.75 13.64 -24.23
CA ARG A 31 -7.47 14.80 -23.36
C ARG A 31 -8.09 14.68 -21.97
N GLY A 32 -9.15 13.87 -21.84
CA GLY A 32 -9.87 13.63 -20.60
C GLY A 32 -9.35 12.47 -19.76
N LEU A 33 -8.32 11.74 -20.20
CA LEU A 33 -7.80 10.54 -19.54
C LEU A 33 -6.34 10.69 -19.14
N VAL A 34 -5.99 10.23 -17.94
CA VAL A 34 -4.59 10.15 -17.49
C VAL A 34 -4.31 8.78 -16.86
N VAL A 35 -3.09 8.28 -17.04
CA VAL A 35 -2.64 7.02 -16.44
C VAL A 35 -1.62 7.33 -15.37
N SER A 36 -1.88 6.93 -14.14
CA SER A 36 -0.95 7.16 -13.04
C SER A 36 0.19 6.14 -13.02
N PRO A 37 1.29 6.44 -12.32
CA PRO A 37 2.39 5.49 -12.10
C PRO A 37 1.96 4.19 -11.40
N SER A 38 0.82 4.18 -10.69
CA SER A 38 0.28 2.97 -10.09
C SER A 38 -0.35 2.01 -11.12
N GLY A 39 -0.57 2.49 -12.35
CA GLY A 39 -1.24 1.80 -13.44
C GLY A 39 -2.76 1.96 -13.43
N LEU A 40 -3.29 2.93 -12.67
CA LEU A 40 -4.71 3.29 -12.66
C LEU A 40 -5.00 4.34 -13.75
N ARG A 41 -6.15 4.21 -14.40
CA ARG A 41 -6.63 5.15 -15.42
C ARG A 41 -7.66 6.07 -14.78
N TYR A 42 -7.57 7.37 -15.01
CA TYR A 42 -8.47 8.37 -14.43
C TYR A 42 -9.12 9.23 -15.50
N ALA A 43 -10.44 9.35 -15.43
CA ALA A 43 -11.23 10.33 -16.16
C ALA A 43 -11.22 11.67 -15.41
N ILE A 44 -10.64 12.69 -16.05
CA ILE A 44 -10.42 14.02 -15.50
C ILE A 44 -11.16 15.12 -16.28
N GLY A 45 -11.82 14.78 -17.39
CA GLY A 45 -12.46 15.74 -18.30
C GLY A 45 -13.52 16.65 -17.63
N HIS A 46 -14.13 16.20 -16.55
CA HIS A 46 -15.12 16.97 -15.80
C HIS A 46 -14.51 17.94 -14.77
N LEU A 47 -13.21 17.82 -14.45
CA LEU A 47 -12.53 18.66 -13.48
C LEU A 47 -12.25 20.07 -14.02
N ALA A 48 -12.08 21.04 -13.13
CA ALA A 48 -11.66 22.38 -13.54
C ALA A 48 -10.33 22.36 -14.32
N PRO A 49 -10.13 23.20 -15.36
CA PRO A 49 -8.95 23.15 -16.23
C PRO A 49 -7.60 23.23 -15.50
N GLY A 50 -7.55 23.97 -14.38
CA GLY A 50 -6.34 24.04 -13.55
C GLY A 50 -6.01 22.74 -12.82
N THR A 51 -7.02 21.95 -12.45
CA THR A 51 -6.86 20.64 -11.80
C THR A 51 -6.48 19.58 -12.84
N GLN A 52 -7.09 19.62 -14.04
CA GLN A 52 -6.71 18.76 -15.16
C GLN A 52 -5.24 18.89 -15.51
N ARG A 53 -4.75 20.13 -15.70
CA ARG A 53 -3.33 20.40 -15.98
C ARG A 53 -2.42 19.92 -14.86
N MET A 54 -2.85 20.01 -13.60
CA MET A 54 -2.08 19.50 -12.46
C MET A 54 -1.96 17.98 -12.51
N MET A 55 -3.04 17.25 -12.80
CA MET A 55 -3.00 15.79 -12.91
C MET A 55 -2.19 15.32 -14.11
N GLN A 56 -2.34 15.96 -15.26
CA GLN A 56 -1.51 15.71 -16.42
C GLN A 56 -0.03 15.97 -16.11
N ALA A 57 0.31 17.08 -15.44
CA ALA A 57 1.67 17.36 -15.01
C ALA A 57 2.18 16.42 -13.90
N LEU A 58 1.29 15.78 -13.15
CA LEU A 58 1.66 14.85 -12.09
C LEU A 58 2.00 13.46 -12.63
N TYR A 59 1.28 13.03 -13.67
CA TYR A 59 1.33 11.64 -14.17
C TYR A 59 1.93 11.49 -15.57
N ASN A 60 1.90 12.53 -16.41
CA ASN A 60 2.46 12.49 -17.77
C ASN A 60 3.90 13.06 -17.84
N THR A 61 4.59 13.22 -16.70
CA THR A 61 6.00 13.63 -16.69
C THR A 61 6.92 12.42 -16.78
N GLN A 62 7.98 12.57 -17.59
CA GLN A 62 9.02 11.55 -17.74
C GLN A 62 9.78 11.31 -16.42
N ASP A 63 9.86 12.34 -15.57
CA ASP A 63 10.28 12.24 -14.18
C ASP A 63 9.05 12.38 -13.26
N PRO A 64 8.52 11.27 -12.71
CA PRO A 64 7.45 11.35 -11.72
C PRO A 64 7.95 12.09 -10.47
N PRO A 65 7.07 12.78 -9.73
CA PRO A 65 7.48 13.48 -8.54
C PRO A 65 8.10 12.50 -7.53
N GLN A 66 9.22 12.89 -6.93
CA GLN A 66 9.89 12.10 -5.88
C GLN A 66 9.16 12.29 -4.55
N ILE A 67 7.91 11.84 -4.51
CA ILE A 67 7.08 11.77 -3.31
C ILE A 67 7.17 10.34 -2.78
N SER A 68 7.56 10.19 -1.52
CA SER A 68 7.51 8.90 -0.83
C SER A 68 6.75 9.01 0.48
N LEU A 69 6.07 7.95 0.89
CA LEU A 69 5.36 7.92 2.17
C LEU A 69 6.30 7.39 3.26
N GLU A 70 6.44 8.14 4.34
CA GLU A 70 7.35 7.82 5.45
C GLU A 70 6.58 7.22 6.62
N LEU A 71 5.59 7.96 7.13
CA LEU A 71 4.83 7.59 8.31
C LEU A 71 3.32 7.59 8.04
N CYS A 72 2.65 6.66 8.69
CA CYS A 72 1.21 6.52 8.72
C CYS A 72 0.75 6.42 10.18
N GLY A 73 -0.38 6.99 10.55
CA GLY A 73 -0.87 6.90 11.93
C GLY A 73 -2.34 7.20 12.10
N ILE A 74 -2.90 6.75 13.23
CA ILE A 74 -4.25 7.10 13.69
C ILE A 74 -4.10 8.03 14.89
N LYS A 75 -4.85 9.14 14.88
CA LYS A 75 -4.84 10.13 15.95
C LYS A 75 -6.27 10.52 16.32
N GLN A 76 -6.47 10.93 17.57
CA GLN A 76 -7.74 11.42 18.07
C GLN A 76 -7.86 12.94 17.85
N GLU A 77 -9.06 13.41 17.51
CA GLU A 77 -9.36 14.82 17.30
C GLU A 77 -9.62 15.53 18.64
N GLY A 78 -8.62 16.26 19.15
CA GLY A 78 -8.76 17.12 20.34
C GLY A 78 -8.87 16.37 21.69
N THR A 79 -8.95 17.14 22.78
CA THR A 79 -9.14 16.63 24.16
C THR A 79 -10.57 16.25 24.47
N ASP A 80 -11.53 16.77 23.69
CA ASP A 80 -12.97 16.65 23.96
C ASP A 80 -13.63 15.45 23.25
N GLY A 81 -12.86 14.68 22.47
CA GLY A 81 -13.23 13.31 22.07
C GLY A 81 -13.99 13.13 20.75
N ASP A 82 -14.16 14.17 19.94
CA ASP A 82 -15.05 14.11 18.76
C ASP A 82 -14.41 13.53 17.48
N GLY A 83 -13.85 12.33 17.58
CA GLY A 83 -13.50 11.50 16.42
C GLY A 83 -12.03 11.16 16.24
N PHE A 84 -11.74 10.40 15.18
CA PHE A 84 -10.39 9.97 14.80
C PHE A 84 -10.06 10.44 13.38
N PHE A 85 -8.77 10.62 13.11
CA PHE A 85 -8.27 10.87 11.78
C PHE A 85 -7.01 10.05 11.49
N TYR A 86 -6.85 9.68 10.22
CA TYR A 86 -5.62 9.13 9.69
C TYR A 86 -4.68 10.26 9.29
N ALA A 87 -3.40 10.10 9.63
CA ALA A 87 -2.34 11.03 9.28
C ALA A 87 -1.27 10.31 8.45
N PHE A 88 -0.90 10.93 7.34
CA PHE A 88 0.09 10.42 6.40
C PHE A 88 1.19 11.47 6.25
N GLN A 89 2.43 11.11 6.55
CA GLN A 89 3.60 11.97 6.34
C GLN A 89 4.29 11.59 5.04
N LEU A 90 4.28 12.52 4.09
CA LEU A 90 4.92 12.38 2.81
C LEU A 90 6.25 13.14 2.84
N GLN A 91 7.28 12.49 2.31
CA GLN A 91 8.60 13.04 2.12
C GLN A 91 8.74 13.54 0.68
N GLU A 92 9.03 14.83 0.55
CA GLU A 92 9.49 15.52 -0.65
C GLU A 92 10.69 16.38 -0.24
N VAL A 93 11.10 17.37 -1.06
CA VAL A 93 12.08 18.40 -0.63
C VAL A 93 11.67 19.06 0.69
N VAL A 94 10.36 19.27 0.87
CA VAL A 94 9.76 19.71 2.13
C VAL A 94 8.75 18.65 2.58
N PRO A 95 8.91 18.05 3.77
CA PRO A 95 7.93 17.12 4.30
C PRO A 95 6.55 17.76 4.40
N CYS A 96 5.51 17.01 4.08
CA CYS A 96 4.13 17.47 4.20
C CYS A 96 3.28 16.37 4.83
N SER A 97 2.20 16.76 5.49
CA SER A 97 1.24 15.82 6.05
C SER A 97 -0.12 15.93 5.34
N VAL A 98 -0.78 14.78 5.19
CA VAL A 98 -2.17 14.66 4.74
C VAL A 98 -2.98 14.04 5.87
N ARG A 99 -4.15 14.63 6.16
CA ARG A 99 -5.06 14.21 7.22
C ARG A 99 -6.42 13.83 6.62
N ILE A 100 -6.96 12.69 7.03
CA ILE A 100 -8.22 12.13 6.55
C ILE A 100 -9.07 11.75 7.77
N GLY A 101 -10.15 12.46 8.03
CA GLY A 101 -11.09 12.17 9.11
C GLY A 101 -12.41 11.61 8.59
N SER A 102 -13.26 11.15 9.51
CA SER A 102 -14.62 10.73 9.19
C SER A 102 -15.46 11.90 8.68
N LYS A 103 -16.55 11.63 7.95
CA LYS A 103 -17.52 12.66 7.54
C LYS A 103 -18.09 13.47 8.72
N SER A 104 -18.14 12.87 9.90
CA SER A 104 -18.58 13.51 11.15
C SER A 104 -17.51 14.40 11.80
N SER A 105 -16.25 14.32 11.36
CA SER A 105 -15.16 15.16 11.86
C SER A 105 -15.39 16.61 11.46
N THR A 106 -15.38 17.51 12.45
CA THR A 106 -15.55 18.95 12.18
C THR A 106 -14.37 19.55 11.42
N ARG A 107 -13.14 19.05 11.66
CA ARG A 107 -11.93 19.60 11.04
C ARG A 107 -11.48 18.82 9.80
N PHE A 108 -11.72 17.52 9.75
CA PHE A 108 -11.14 16.61 8.75
C PHE A 108 -12.20 15.80 7.99
N SER A 109 -13.44 16.28 7.91
CA SER A 109 -14.51 15.70 7.05
C SER A 109 -14.13 15.56 5.58
N MET A 110 -13.10 16.28 5.13
CA MET A 110 -12.49 16.15 3.83
C MET A 110 -10.97 15.99 3.97
N PRO A 111 -10.30 15.28 3.05
CA PRO A 111 -8.84 15.18 3.05
C PRO A 111 -8.18 16.56 3.01
N LYS A 112 -7.26 16.83 3.94
CA LYS A 112 -6.52 18.10 4.03
C LYS A 112 -5.03 17.86 3.99
N CYS A 113 -4.31 18.70 3.24
CA CYS A 113 -2.86 18.69 3.17
C CYS A 113 -2.27 19.97 3.76
N GLU A 114 -1.12 19.86 4.41
CA GLU A 114 -0.39 20.99 5.01
C GLU A 114 0.64 21.65 4.07
N CYS A 115 0.74 21.21 2.82
CA CYS A 115 1.66 21.81 1.85
C CYS A 115 1.29 23.27 1.53
N ALA A 116 2.26 24.04 1.04
CA ALA A 116 2.04 25.45 0.70
C ALA A 116 0.90 25.63 -0.33
N ASP A 117 0.86 24.79 -1.38
CA ASP A 117 -0.18 24.85 -2.40
C ASP A 117 -1.59 24.68 -1.81
N ALA A 118 -1.78 23.75 -0.88
CA ALA A 118 -3.06 23.51 -0.24
C ALA A 118 -3.50 24.69 0.66
N ARG A 119 -2.56 25.40 1.28
CA ARG A 119 -2.86 26.58 2.12
C ARG A 119 -3.33 27.78 1.31
N TYR A 120 -2.81 27.96 0.10
CA TYR A 120 -3.09 29.15 -0.72
C TYR A 120 -4.18 28.94 -1.78
N ARG A 121 -4.47 27.70 -2.19
CA ARG A 121 -5.42 27.41 -3.28
C ARG A 121 -6.84 27.06 -2.84
N GLY A 122 -7.18 27.18 -1.55
CA GLY A 122 -8.53 26.96 -1.05
C GLY A 122 -8.98 25.50 -1.16
N LEU A 123 -10.17 25.27 -1.74
CA LEU A 123 -10.84 23.96 -1.84
C LEU A 123 -10.24 22.98 -2.86
N ARG A 124 -9.17 23.35 -3.58
CA ARG A 124 -8.60 22.47 -4.63
C ARG A 124 -7.64 21.44 -4.05
N PRO A 125 -7.68 20.17 -4.51
CA PRO A 125 -6.72 19.16 -4.11
C PRO A 125 -5.32 19.53 -4.61
N CYS A 126 -4.32 19.33 -3.74
CA CYS A 126 -2.93 19.44 -4.14
C CYS A 126 -2.41 18.11 -4.70
N LYS A 127 -1.23 18.15 -5.32
CA LYS A 127 -0.54 16.96 -5.84
C LYS A 127 -0.33 15.85 -4.80
N HIS A 128 -0.13 16.20 -3.52
CA HIS A 128 0.09 15.23 -2.45
C HIS A 128 -1.16 14.41 -2.14
N ILE A 129 -2.34 15.03 -2.19
CA ILE A 129 -3.62 14.35 -2.02
C ILE A 129 -3.84 13.38 -3.19
N MET A 130 -3.68 13.88 -4.43
CA MET A 130 -3.85 13.05 -5.63
C MET A 130 -2.89 11.87 -5.67
N TRP A 131 -1.61 12.11 -5.36
CA TRP A 131 -0.61 11.05 -5.28
C TRP A 131 -0.92 10.03 -4.19
N LEU A 132 -1.28 10.49 -2.98
CA LEU A 132 -1.61 9.58 -1.88
C LEU A 132 -2.81 8.71 -2.23
N PHE A 133 -3.86 9.28 -2.79
CA PHE A 133 -5.05 8.54 -3.15
C PHE A 133 -4.86 7.61 -4.33
N ASP A 134 -3.98 7.93 -5.27
CA ASP A 134 -3.54 6.96 -6.27
C ASP A 134 -2.93 5.70 -5.61
N GLN A 135 -2.03 5.89 -4.65
CA GLN A 135 -1.41 4.77 -3.93
C GLN A 135 -2.42 4.00 -3.06
N VAL A 136 -3.33 4.69 -2.37
CA VAL A 136 -4.37 4.08 -1.53
C VAL A 136 -5.38 3.33 -2.39
N SER A 137 -5.89 3.93 -3.46
CA SER A 137 -6.87 3.33 -4.37
C SER A 137 -6.32 2.08 -5.04
N LYS A 138 -5.03 2.03 -5.38
CA LYS A 138 -4.38 0.82 -5.89
C LYS A 138 -4.54 -0.39 -4.95
N GLN A 139 -4.61 -0.15 -3.64
CA GLN A 139 -4.68 -1.19 -2.61
C GLN A 139 -6.10 -1.53 -2.17
N ILE A 140 -7.05 -0.62 -2.37
CA ILE A 140 -8.42 -0.73 -1.85
C ILE A 140 -9.44 -0.98 -2.96
N ILE A 141 -9.26 -0.41 -4.15
CA ILE A 141 -10.19 -0.58 -5.27
C ILE A 141 -9.76 -1.84 -6.03
N PHE A 142 -10.25 -2.99 -5.57
CA PHE A 142 -9.97 -4.31 -6.16
C PHE A 142 -11.20 -4.92 -6.86
N ASP A 143 -12.34 -4.22 -6.93
CA ASP A 143 -13.54 -4.68 -7.65
C ASP A 143 -13.75 -3.95 -8.99
N HIS A 144 -13.01 -2.87 -9.27
CA HIS A 144 -13.14 -2.08 -10.50
C HIS A 144 -12.51 -2.75 -11.72
N GLU A 145 -13.17 -2.72 -12.87
CA GLU A 145 -12.63 -3.27 -14.10
C GLU A 145 -11.40 -2.46 -14.57
N PRO A 146 -10.26 -3.11 -14.85
CA PRO A 146 -8.99 -2.40 -15.07
C PRO A 146 -8.96 -1.51 -16.32
N ASP A 147 -9.79 -1.83 -17.33
CA ASP A 147 -9.89 -1.05 -18.57
C ASP A 147 -10.85 0.13 -18.44
N THR A 148 -11.71 0.09 -17.43
CA THR A 148 -12.64 1.17 -17.13
C THR A 148 -11.89 2.25 -16.36
N PRO A 149 -11.87 3.51 -16.82
CA PRO A 149 -11.23 4.59 -16.08
C PRO A 149 -12.01 4.90 -14.79
N LEU A 150 -11.28 5.25 -13.73
CA LEU A 150 -11.83 5.76 -12.48
C LEU A 150 -12.21 7.23 -12.61
N THR A 151 -13.30 7.64 -12.00
CA THR A 151 -13.76 9.03 -12.05
C THR A 151 -13.10 9.84 -10.94
N MET A 152 -12.19 10.75 -11.28
CA MET A 152 -11.49 11.54 -10.27
C MET A 152 -12.39 12.64 -9.69
N SER A 153 -12.72 12.62 -8.40
CA SER A 153 -13.54 13.67 -7.80
C SER A 153 -12.84 15.03 -7.74
N GLU A 154 -13.63 16.10 -7.52
CA GLU A 154 -13.11 17.45 -7.25
C GLU A 154 -12.18 17.50 -6.01
N MET A 155 -12.26 16.51 -5.13
CA MET A 155 -11.47 16.40 -3.89
C MET A 155 -10.15 15.65 -4.09
N GLY A 156 -9.84 15.19 -5.30
CA GLY A 156 -8.55 14.60 -5.65
C GLY A 156 -8.42 13.12 -5.28
N TYR A 157 -9.54 12.41 -5.18
CA TYR A 157 -9.58 10.95 -5.07
C TYR A 157 -10.69 10.36 -5.94
N PRO A 158 -10.58 9.11 -6.41
CA PRO A 158 -11.59 8.50 -7.26
C PRO A 158 -12.93 8.28 -6.53
N GLU A 159 -14.04 8.57 -7.21
CA GLU A 159 -15.40 8.44 -6.67
C GLU A 159 -15.75 6.99 -6.30
N GLU A 160 -15.19 6.02 -7.03
CA GLU A 160 -15.36 4.59 -6.78
C GLU A 160 -14.73 4.15 -5.44
N LEU A 161 -13.86 4.98 -4.85
CA LEU A 161 -13.36 4.75 -3.49
C LEU A 161 -14.49 4.93 -2.46
N GLY A 162 -15.50 5.75 -2.73
CA GLY A 162 -16.52 6.11 -1.75
C GLY A 162 -15.95 6.99 -0.64
N ASP A 163 -16.21 6.66 0.63
CA ASP A 163 -15.66 7.40 1.78
C ASP A 163 -14.23 6.94 2.11
N PRO A 164 -13.21 7.81 1.95
CA PRO A 164 -11.82 7.45 2.23
C PRO A 164 -11.57 6.92 3.65
N PHE A 165 -12.21 7.51 4.65
CA PHE A 165 -12.00 7.16 6.04
C PHE A 165 -12.53 5.76 6.35
N GLU A 166 -13.77 5.45 5.94
CA GLU A 166 -14.36 4.13 6.06
C GLU A 166 -13.55 3.08 5.29
N GLN A 167 -13.08 3.40 4.08
CA GLN A 167 -12.28 2.46 3.29
C GLN A 167 -10.93 2.12 3.94
N ILE A 168 -10.23 3.12 4.47
CA ILE A 168 -8.98 2.91 5.20
C ILE A 168 -9.27 2.11 6.47
N SER A 169 -10.34 2.43 7.21
CA SER A 169 -10.78 1.68 8.39
C SER A 169 -11.06 0.20 8.09
N ASN A 170 -11.83 -0.07 7.04
CA ASN A 170 -12.19 -1.42 6.60
C ASN A 170 -10.97 -2.23 6.15
N SER A 171 -9.99 -1.56 5.54
CA SER A 171 -8.74 -2.18 5.08
C SER A 171 -7.69 -2.28 6.17
N ARG A 172 -7.89 -1.55 7.30
CA ARG A 172 -6.96 -1.34 8.41
C ARG A 172 -5.67 -0.62 8.00
N LEU A 173 -5.30 0.42 8.73
CA LEU A 173 -4.12 1.22 8.43
C LEU A 173 -2.85 0.37 8.47
N ASP A 174 -2.74 -0.56 9.41
CA ASP A 174 -1.51 -1.34 9.58
C ASP A 174 -1.24 -2.32 8.43
N LEU A 175 -2.27 -2.88 7.79
CA LEU A 175 -2.12 -3.69 6.57
C LEU A 175 -1.91 -2.82 5.33
N LEU A 176 -2.60 -1.67 5.28
CA LEU A 176 -2.42 -0.71 4.21
C LEU A 176 -1.00 -0.14 4.23
N ALA A 177 -0.46 0.15 5.41
CA ALA A 177 0.87 0.71 5.61
C ALA A 177 1.98 -0.19 5.06
N ASP A 178 1.89 -1.51 5.22
CA ASP A 178 2.82 -2.45 4.59
C ASP A 178 2.81 -2.31 3.06
N SER A 179 1.62 -2.16 2.47
CA SER A 179 1.45 -2.06 1.02
C SER A 179 1.86 -0.69 0.48
N LEU A 180 1.67 0.36 1.28
CA LEU A 180 2.13 1.73 1.02
C LEU A 180 3.60 1.95 1.41
N ARG A 181 4.23 0.98 2.09
CA ARG A 181 5.62 0.98 2.55
C ARG A 181 5.96 2.13 3.51
N CYS A 182 5.03 2.46 4.40
CA CYS A 182 5.21 3.43 5.47
C CYS A 182 5.25 2.76 6.83
N ASP A 183 5.94 3.39 7.79
CA ASP A 183 5.97 2.90 9.16
C ASP A 183 4.77 3.43 9.94
N THR A 184 4.14 2.56 10.74
CA THR A 184 2.93 2.91 11.49
C THR A 184 3.27 3.48 12.86
N THR A 185 2.82 4.70 13.14
CA THR A 185 2.95 5.36 14.44
C THR A 185 1.85 4.89 15.39
N ALA A 186 2.22 4.64 16.65
CA ALA A 186 1.23 4.40 17.69
C ALA A 186 0.42 5.68 17.99
N PRO A 187 -0.83 5.55 18.44
CA PRO A 187 -1.59 6.68 18.97
C PRO A 187 -0.77 7.42 20.04
N GLY A 188 -0.61 8.73 19.89
CA GLY A 188 0.20 9.55 20.83
C GLY A 188 1.73 9.48 20.68
N SER A 189 2.29 8.58 19.86
CA SER A 189 3.74 8.57 19.57
C SER A 189 4.10 9.41 18.33
N ASN A 190 5.25 10.09 18.39
CA ASN A 190 5.85 10.79 17.24
C ASN A 190 6.94 9.96 16.55
N THR A 191 7.25 8.77 17.08
CA THR A 191 8.19 7.84 16.49
C THR A 191 7.47 6.55 16.12
N ALA A 192 7.79 6.00 14.96
CA ALA A 192 7.36 4.68 14.53
C ALA A 192 8.56 3.72 14.59
N PRO A 193 8.39 2.49 15.11
CA PRO A 193 9.36 1.45 14.85
C PRO A 193 9.34 1.11 13.35
N ILE A 194 10.49 0.76 12.80
CA ILE A 194 10.57 0.25 11.42
C ILE A 194 9.78 -1.05 11.35
N SER A 195 8.85 -1.12 10.40
CA SER A 195 7.97 -2.26 10.19
C SER A 195 8.74 -3.51 9.74
N HIS A 196 8.27 -4.69 10.16
CA HIS A 196 8.85 -5.96 9.72
C HIS A 196 8.76 -6.15 8.20
N ALA A 197 7.71 -5.63 7.56
CA ALA A 197 7.58 -5.65 6.11
C ALA A 197 8.71 -4.87 5.44
N ARG A 198 9.06 -3.69 5.97
CA ARG A 198 10.14 -2.85 5.45
C ARG A 198 11.53 -3.43 5.68
N LEU A 199 11.78 -4.04 6.86
CA LEU A 199 13.02 -4.80 7.11
C LEU A 199 13.18 -5.92 6.08
N ARG A 200 12.12 -6.71 5.87
CA ARG A 200 12.14 -7.82 4.93
C ARG A 200 12.36 -7.36 3.50
N GLU A 201 11.61 -6.35 3.05
CA GLU A 201 11.75 -5.80 1.70
C GLU A 201 13.17 -5.26 1.47
N ALA A 202 13.76 -4.54 2.44
CA ALA A 202 15.14 -4.08 2.36
C ALA A 202 16.14 -5.24 2.21
N ARG A 203 15.96 -6.32 2.99
CA ARG A 203 16.80 -7.52 2.86
C ARG A 203 16.66 -8.16 1.49
N GLU A 204 15.44 -8.22 0.95
CA GLU A 204 15.19 -8.78 -0.37
C GLU A 204 15.74 -7.92 -1.50
N MET A 205 15.70 -6.58 -1.37
CA MET A 205 16.37 -5.68 -2.30
C MET A 205 17.88 -5.93 -2.28
N VAL A 206 18.50 -6.05 -1.09
CA VAL A 206 19.92 -6.39 -0.97
C VAL A 206 20.23 -7.74 -1.61
N ALA A 207 19.38 -8.75 -1.38
CA ALA A 207 19.53 -10.08 -1.98
C ALA A 207 19.46 -10.02 -3.52
N ALA A 208 18.53 -9.23 -4.07
CA ALA A 208 18.41 -9.04 -5.51
C ALA A 208 19.66 -8.34 -6.09
N VAL A 209 20.15 -7.29 -5.44
CA VAL A 209 21.41 -6.63 -5.83
C VAL A 209 22.61 -7.58 -5.76
N ALA A 210 22.63 -8.47 -4.77
CA ALA A 210 23.66 -9.50 -4.62
C ALA A 210 23.51 -10.68 -5.61
N GLY A 211 22.47 -10.70 -6.45
CA GLY A 211 22.22 -11.77 -7.43
C GLY A 211 21.76 -13.09 -6.81
N ILE A 212 21.16 -13.06 -5.62
CA ILE A 212 20.68 -14.25 -4.91
C ILE A 212 19.41 -14.77 -5.61
N PRO A 213 19.33 -16.07 -5.95
CA PRO A 213 18.17 -16.62 -6.63
C PRO A 213 16.95 -16.64 -5.70
N ALA A 214 15.76 -16.45 -6.28
CA ALA A 214 14.49 -16.32 -5.54
C ALA A 214 14.15 -17.49 -4.59
N ARG A 215 14.69 -18.69 -4.83
CA ARG A 215 14.48 -19.88 -3.98
C ARG A 215 15.32 -19.87 -2.68
N GLU A 216 16.43 -19.14 -2.67
CA GLU A 216 17.35 -19.06 -1.54
C GLU A 216 17.14 -17.78 -0.71
N ILE A 217 16.30 -16.87 -1.23
CA ILE A 217 16.09 -15.57 -0.62
C ILE A 217 15.49 -15.66 0.79
N ASP A 218 14.72 -16.69 1.11
CA ASP A 218 14.12 -16.81 2.46
C ASP A 218 15.16 -17.10 3.54
N GLN A 219 16.35 -17.56 3.17
CA GLN A 219 17.45 -17.89 4.09
C GLN A 219 18.59 -16.86 4.05
N PHE A 220 18.59 -15.98 3.04
CA PHE A 220 19.63 -14.98 2.86
C PHE A 220 19.68 -13.99 4.04
N ARG A 221 20.84 -13.88 4.70
CA ARG A 221 21.15 -12.84 5.70
C ARG A 221 20.03 -12.57 6.73
N LEU A 222 19.49 -13.63 7.33
CA LEU A 222 18.46 -13.53 8.39
C LEU A 222 18.92 -12.75 9.63
N ASP A 223 20.22 -12.52 9.79
CA ASP A 223 20.83 -11.65 10.80
C ASP A 223 20.46 -10.16 10.62
N LEU A 224 20.25 -9.70 9.38
CA LEU A 224 19.93 -8.30 9.09
C LEU A 224 18.58 -7.88 9.69
N GLU A 225 17.57 -8.75 9.66
CA GLU A 225 16.25 -8.45 10.25
C GLU A 225 16.27 -8.49 11.79
N LYS A 226 17.22 -9.19 12.39
CA LYS A 226 17.34 -9.31 13.86
C LYS A 226 18.07 -8.12 14.46
N THR A 227 18.95 -7.51 13.68
CA THR A 227 19.73 -6.36 14.12
C THR A 227 18.80 -5.15 14.07
N ARG A 228 18.38 -4.64 15.23
CA ARG A 228 17.67 -3.35 15.26
C ARG A 228 18.56 -2.33 14.57
N PRO A 229 18.06 -1.59 13.57
CA PRO A 229 18.84 -0.53 12.94
C PRO A 229 19.22 0.46 14.04
N GLY A 230 20.49 0.42 14.43
CA GLY A 230 21.07 1.43 15.29
C GLY A 230 21.30 2.70 14.48
N ASN A 231 21.77 3.77 15.14
CA ASN A 231 22.15 5.01 14.46
C ASN A 231 23.34 4.83 13.49
N VAL A 232 23.92 3.63 13.40
CA VAL A 232 25.07 3.33 12.55
C VAL A 232 24.58 2.85 11.18
N VAL A 233 24.74 3.72 10.18
CA VAL A 233 24.39 3.42 8.79
C VAL A 233 25.49 2.64 8.06
N ILE A 234 26.75 2.84 8.43
CA ILE A 234 27.92 2.27 7.73
C ILE A 234 28.53 1.13 8.56
N HIS A 235 28.50 -0.09 8.01
CA HIS A 235 29.07 -1.29 8.61
C HIS A 235 30.37 -1.66 7.88
N ARG A 236 31.52 -1.32 8.50
CA ARG A 236 32.84 -1.54 7.86
C ARG A 236 33.07 -3.03 7.61
N GLY A 237 33.38 -3.38 6.36
CA GLY A 237 33.62 -4.76 5.93
C GLY A 237 32.36 -5.55 5.56
N ASP A 238 31.18 -4.96 5.70
CA ASP A 238 29.90 -5.58 5.33
C ASP A 238 29.07 -4.61 4.47
N VAL A 239 29.23 -4.74 3.15
CA VAL A 239 28.55 -3.90 2.17
C VAL A 239 27.04 -4.19 2.15
N GLU A 240 26.65 -5.45 2.36
CA GLU A 240 25.24 -5.85 2.38
C GLU A 240 24.52 -5.23 3.59
N ALA A 241 25.13 -5.28 4.79
CA ALA A 241 24.58 -4.63 5.98
C ALA A 241 24.57 -3.10 5.86
N THR A 242 25.57 -2.52 5.20
CA THR A 242 25.62 -1.09 4.89
C THR A 242 24.48 -0.70 3.95
N LEU A 243 24.31 -1.39 2.83
CA LEU A 243 23.23 -1.13 1.87
C LEU A 243 21.85 -1.32 2.54
N PHE A 244 21.68 -2.39 3.32
CA PHE A 244 20.48 -2.62 4.12
C PHE A 244 20.15 -1.43 5.03
N SER A 245 21.13 -0.94 5.77
CA SER A 245 20.95 0.20 6.69
C SER A 245 20.64 1.51 5.96
N ILE A 246 21.25 1.76 4.81
CA ILE A 246 20.97 2.94 3.98
C ILE A 246 19.54 2.88 3.42
N LEU A 247 19.09 1.72 2.94
CA LEU A 247 17.72 1.52 2.43
C LEU A 247 16.66 1.77 3.52
N LEU A 248 16.95 1.38 4.77
CA LEU A 248 16.09 1.67 5.92
C LEU A 248 16.17 3.14 6.38
N ALA A 249 17.26 3.83 6.12
CA ALA A 249 17.38 5.25 6.44
C ALA A 249 16.70 6.17 5.41
N SER A 250 16.52 5.72 4.17
CA SER A 250 16.00 6.55 3.07
C SER A 250 14.87 5.86 2.29
N HIS A 251 13.63 6.34 2.49
CA HIS A 251 12.46 5.87 1.72
C HIS A 251 12.59 6.17 0.23
N SER A 252 13.15 7.32 -0.14
CA SER A 252 13.35 7.72 -1.53
C SER A 252 14.40 6.85 -2.25
N LEU A 253 15.49 6.47 -1.57
CA LEU A 253 16.46 5.53 -2.14
C LEU A 253 15.84 4.14 -2.30
N ALA A 254 15.12 3.65 -1.29
CA ALA A 254 14.41 2.38 -1.38
C ALA A 254 13.40 2.38 -2.54
N ALA A 255 12.68 3.49 -2.74
CA ALA A 255 11.81 3.71 -3.90
C ALA A 255 12.56 3.60 -5.22
N ARG A 256 13.72 4.26 -5.34
CA ARG A 256 14.54 4.21 -6.56
C ARG A 256 15.11 2.83 -6.84
N VAL A 257 15.77 2.20 -5.87
CA VAL A 257 16.33 0.85 -6.05
C VAL A 257 15.25 -0.11 -6.52
N ARG A 258 14.07 -0.04 -5.92
CA ARG A 258 12.93 -0.86 -6.31
C ARG A 258 12.47 -0.64 -7.75
N ALA A 259 12.45 0.61 -8.22
CA ALA A 259 12.06 0.92 -9.59
C ALA A 259 13.03 0.31 -10.62
N GLU A 260 14.28 0.07 -10.22
CA GLU A 260 15.32 -0.55 -11.05
C GLU A 260 15.37 -2.09 -10.97
N LEU A 261 14.64 -2.70 -10.03
CA LEU A 261 14.60 -4.17 -9.89
C LEU A 261 13.76 -4.81 -10.99
N ALA A 262 14.11 -6.04 -11.37
CA ALA A 262 13.33 -6.80 -12.32
C ALA A 262 11.97 -7.17 -11.71
N PRO A 263 10.86 -7.18 -12.48
CA PRO A 263 9.54 -7.54 -11.94
C PRO A 263 9.46 -8.95 -11.31
N SER A 264 10.41 -9.84 -11.65
CA SER A 264 10.56 -11.18 -11.08
C SER A 264 11.32 -11.20 -9.76
N ASP A 265 11.96 -10.10 -9.36
CA ASP A 265 12.71 -10.02 -8.12
C ASP A 265 11.74 -10.05 -6.92
N PRO A 266 12.01 -10.87 -5.89
CA PRO A 266 11.09 -11.04 -4.77
C PRO A 266 10.68 -9.77 -4.03
N ALA A 267 11.52 -8.74 -4.03
CA ALA A 267 11.23 -7.45 -3.38
C ALA A 267 10.13 -6.66 -4.10
N VAL A 268 9.91 -6.91 -5.40
CA VAL A 268 8.92 -6.22 -6.24
C VAL A 268 7.82 -7.12 -6.78
N ASP A 269 7.98 -8.44 -6.64
CA ASP A 269 7.02 -9.42 -7.08
C ASP A 269 5.64 -9.21 -6.41
N PRO A 270 4.61 -8.78 -7.18
CA PRO A 270 3.31 -8.48 -6.63
C PRO A 270 2.59 -9.72 -6.10
N PHE A 271 2.84 -10.91 -6.67
CA PHE A 271 2.20 -12.14 -6.24
C PHE A 271 2.74 -12.58 -4.87
N ARG A 272 4.04 -12.45 -4.67
CA ARG A 272 4.69 -12.69 -3.37
C ARG A 272 4.20 -11.71 -2.30
N ALA A 273 4.01 -10.43 -2.65
CA ALA A 273 3.44 -9.44 -1.74
C ALA A 273 2.01 -9.81 -1.31
N LEU A 274 1.16 -10.27 -2.24
CA LEU A 274 -0.21 -10.69 -1.95
C LEU A 274 -0.29 -11.95 -1.09
N GLN A 275 0.56 -12.93 -1.36
CA GLN A 275 0.67 -14.13 -0.51
C GLN A 275 1.03 -13.75 0.93
N ARG A 276 2.01 -12.85 1.11
CA ARG A 276 2.44 -12.39 2.44
C ARG A 276 1.35 -11.63 3.17
N ARG A 277 0.62 -10.78 2.45
CA ARG A 277 -0.53 -10.06 3.00
C ARG A 277 -1.57 -11.04 3.53
N ALA A 278 -1.91 -12.08 2.76
CA ALA A 278 -2.82 -13.14 3.20
C ALA A 278 -2.30 -13.90 4.44
N THR A 279 -1.01 -14.29 4.47
CA THR A 279 -0.42 -14.93 5.65
C THR A 279 -0.44 -14.01 6.88
N ARG A 280 -0.18 -12.71 6.69
CA ARG A 280 -0.26 -11.72 7.77
C ARG A 280 -1.69 -11.62 8.30
N ILE A 281 -2.70 -11.53 7.43
CA ILE A 281 -4.12 -11.49 7.82
C ILE A 281 -4.49 -12.69 8.71
N ILE A 282 -4.02 -13.90 8.37
CA ILE A 282 -4.25 -15.11 9.18
C ILE A 282 -3.57 -14.96 10.55
N SER A 283 -2.31 -14.52 10.61
CA SER A 283 -1.61 -14.30 11.88
C SER A 283 -2.28 -13.24 12.77
N GLU A 284 -2.87 -12.20 12.17
CA GLU A 284 -3.62 -11.18 12.92
C GLU A 284 -4.95 -11.72 13.44
N LEU A 285 -5.62 -12.60 12.69
CA LEU A 285 -6.81 -13.34 13.14
C LEU A 285 -6.47 -14.29 14.30
N ASP A 286 -5.35 -15.00 14.24
CA ASP A 286 -4.88 -15.89 15.31
C ASP A 286 -4.59 -15.10 16.59
N SER A 287 -3.93 -13.95 16.45
CA SER A 287 -3.64 -13.03 17.56
C SER A 287 -4.92 -12.50 18.20
N TYR A 288 -5.89 -12.11 17.37
CA TYR A 288 -7.21 -11.66 17.82
C TYR A 288 -8.00 -12.78 18.52
N SER A 289 -7.99 -14.00 17.97
CA SER A 289 -8.69 -15.16 18.53
C SER A 289 -8.09 -15.57 19.88
N SER A 290 -6.76 -15.55 19.99
CA SER A 290 -6.03 -15.83 21.22
C SER A 290 -6.31 -14.78 22.30
N PHE A 291 -6.41 -13.51 21.91
CA PHE A 291 -6.82 -12.43 22.82
C PHE A 291 -8.21 -12.67 23.42
N LEU A 292 -9.18 -13.12 22.62
CA LEU A 292 -10.55 -13.39 23.10
C LEU A 292 -10.62 -14.54 24.10
N GLN A 293 -9.67 -15.48 24.07
CA GLN A 293 -9.62 -16.61 24.99
C GLN A 293 -9.02 -16.26 26.36
N ASP A 294 -8.11 -15.29 26.41
CA ASP A 294 -7.46 -14.82 27.65
C ASP A 294 -7.48 -13.28 27.74
N PRO A 295 -8.63 -12.67 28.06
CA PRO A 295 -8.77 -11.23 28.16
C PRO A 295 -8.05 -10.71 29.41
N THR A 296 -6.76 -10.43 29.30
CA THR A 296 -6.04 -9.74 30.37
C THR A 296 -6.54 -8.29 30.49
N PRO A 297 -6.76 -7.76 31.71
CA PRO A 297 -7.42 -6.46 31.93
C PRO A 297 -6.62 -5.24 31.43
N ARG A 298 -5.39 -5.41 30.94
CA ARG A 298 -4.55 -4.33 30.37
C ARG A 298 -4.62 -4.23 28.84
N GLN A 299 -5.24 -5.19 28.16
CA GLN A 299 -5.23 -5.30 26.69
C GLN A 299 -6.63 -5.24 26.07
N SER A 300 -7.69 -5.14 26.89
CA SER A 300 -9.08 -4.93 26.46
C SER A 300 -9.27 -3.67 25.59
N SER A 301 -8.44 -2.64 25.76
CA SER A 301 -8.42 -1.43 24.93
C SER A 301 -7.72 -1.58 23.57
N GLN A 302 -7.06 -2.70 23.28
CA GLN A 302 -6.48 -3.01 21.96
C GLN A 302 -7.35 -3.95 21.13
N ALA A 303 -8.22 -4.73 21.78
CA ALA A 303 -9.05 -5.73 21.11
C ALA A 303 -10.39 -5.20 20.61
N GLU A 304 -10.94 -4.23 21.33
CA GLU A 304 -11.72 -3.17 20.69
C GLU A 304 -10.67 -2.37 19.93
N GLY A 305 -10.65 -2.40 18.60
CA GLY A 305 -9.64 -1.70 17.81
C GLY A 305 -9.50 -0.23 18.25
N ASN A 306 -8.41 0.45 17.88
CA ASN A 306 -8.37 1.93 17.92
C ASN A 306 -9.73 2.39 17.39
N GLY A 307 -10.57 3.11 18.16
CA GLY A 307 -12.02 3.21 17.91
C GLY A 307 -12.48 3.65 16.51
N ALA A 308 -11.54 4.03 15.64
CA ALA A 308 -11.68 4.19 14.19
C ALA A 308 -11.74 2.89 13.37
N GLU A 309 -11.18 1.77 13.85
CA GLU A 309 -10.94 0.52 13.12
C GLU A 309 -11.75 -0.64 13.71
N GLY A 310 -12.48 -1.36 12.85
CA GLY A 310 -13.31 -2.50 13.24
C GLY A 310 -12.54 -3.73 13.74
N PRO A 311 -13.26 -4.76 14.24
CA PRO A 311 -12.67 -5.98 14.80
C PRO A 311 -11.98 -6.86 13.75
N ARG A 312 -10.92 -7.57 14.16
CA ARG A 312 -10.11 -8.47 13.31
C ARG A 312 -10.69 -9.90 13.31
N ASN A 313 -11.98 -10.00 13.11
CA ASN A 313 -12.71 -11.26 13.12
C ASN A 313 -12.57 -12.04 11.80
N VAL A 314 -13.15 -13.23 11.76
CA VAL A 314 -13.11 -14.14 10.60
C VAL A 314 -13.72 -13.50 9.36
N ARG A 315 -14.83 -12.77 9.48
CA ARG A 315 -15.48 -12.09 8.34
C ARG A 315 -14.55 -11.07 7.70
N TRP A 316 -13.85 -10.28 8.51
CA TRP A 316 -12.83 -9.36 8.04
C TRP A 316 -11.69 -10.12 7.33
N ALA A 317 -11.15 -11.16 7.96
CA ALA A 317 -10.03 -11.94 7.40
C ALA A 317 -10.41 -12.60 6.06
N ALA A 318 -11.59 -13.23 5.99
CA ALA A 318 -12.12 -13.84 4.77
C ALA A 318 -12.29 -12.80 3.65
N THR A 319 -12.80 -11.61 3.97
CA THR A 319 -12.94 -10.51 3.02
C THR A 319 -11.56 -10.09 2.47
N GLN A 320 -10.59 -9.84 3.35
CA GLN A 320 -9.25 -9.39 2.93
C GLN A 320 -8.46 -10.47 2.16
N ILE A 321 -8.64 -11.75 2.48
CA ILE A 321 -8.01 -12.85 1.72
C ILE A 321 -8.65 -13.01 0.35
N ARG A 322 -9.99 -12.90 0.23
CA ARG A 322 -10.68 -12.87 -1.07
C ARG A 322 -10.13 -11.74 -1.94
N ARG A 323 -9.93 -10.54 -1.37
CA ARG A 323 -9.30 -9.41 -2.08
C ARG A 323 -7.93 -9.75 -2.63
N CYS A 324 -7.09 -10.43 -1.84
CA CYS A 324 -5.77 -10.86 -2.30
C CYS A 324 -5.87 -11.81 -3.51
N VAL A 325 -6.77 -12.81 -3.45
CA VAL A 325 -6.97 -13.78 -4.55
C VAL A 325 -7.52 -13.09 -5.81
N THR A 326 -8.52 -12.22 -5.68
CA THR A 326 -9.07 -11.43 -6.79
C THR A 326 -8.00 -10.56 -7.43
N GLN A 327 -7.10 -9.97 -6.63
CA GLN A 327 -6.00 -9.16 -7.14
C GLN A 327 -4.99 -10.00 -7.92
N VAL A 328 -4.67 -11.22 -7.45
CA VAL A 328 -3.84 -12.17 -8.22
C VAL A 328 -4.52 -12.52 -9.55
N GLU A 329 -5.80 -12.88 -9.52
CA GLU A 329 -6.55 -13.25 -10.71
C GLU A 329 -6.53 -12.12 -11.76
N ARG A 330 -6.70 -10.88 -11.33
CA ARG A 330 -6.63 -9.71 -12.19
C ARG A 330 -5.25 -9.52 -12.78
N LEU A 331 -4.19 -9.59 -11.97
CA LEU A 331 -2.83 -9.48 -12.48
C LEU A 331 -2.50 -10.58 -13.51
N VAL A 332 -3.08 -11.78 -13.36
CA VAL A 332 -2.97 -12.86 -14.34
C VAL A 332 -3.77 -12.59 -15.61
N SER A 333 -4.93 -11.92 -15.50
CA SER A 333 -5.84 -11.67 -16.62
C SER A 333 -5.51 -10.39 -17.41
N ARG A 334 -4.83 -9.42 -16.78
CA ARG A 334 -4.58 -8.06 -17.29
C ARG A 334 -3.55 -7.95 -18.41
N SER A 335 -2.69 -8.95 -18.60
CA SER A 335 -1.51 -8.78 -19.43
C SER A 335 -1.86 -8.99 -20.91
N ALA A 336 -1.92 -7.90 -21.69
CA ALA A 336 -2.14 -7.92 -23.16
C ALA A 336 -1.18 -8.89 -23.87
N THR A 337 0.03 -9.02 -23.33
CA THR A 337 0.94 -10.13 -23.59
C THR A 337 0.84 -11.16 -22.47
N PRO A 338 0.80 -12.47 -22.73
CA PRO A 338 0.81 -13.48 -21.67
C PRO A 338 1.92 -13.23 -20.65
N LEU A 339 1.61 -13.34 -19.36
CA LEU A 339 2.61 -13.25 -18.29
C LEU A 339 3.83 -14.13 -18.59
N ALA A 340 5.03 -13.62 -18.35
CA ALA A 340 6.26 -14.40 -18.49
C ALA A 340 6.24 -15.61 -17.54
N GLY A 341 6.91 -16.71 -17.92
CA GLY A 341 6.94 -17.96 -17.15
C GLY A 341 7.26 -17.78 -15.66
N PRO A 342 8.28 -17.00 -15.26
CA PRO A 342 8.57 -16.75 -13.85
C PRO A 342 7.42 -16.05 -13.09
N ALA A 343 6.74 -15.10 -13.73
CA ALA A 343 5.60 -14.40 -13.13
C ALA A 343 4.38 -15.32 -12.99
N ARG A 344 4.12 -16.19 -13.99
CA ARG A 344 3.07 -17.23 -13.91
C ARG A 344 3.35 -18.21 -12.78
N SER A 345 4.60 -18.66 -12.66
CA SER A 345 5.03 -19.53 -11.55
C SER A 345 4.85 -18.83 -10.21
N SER A 346 5.13 -17.52 -10.11
CA SER A 346 4.92 -16.80 -8.85
C SER A 346 3.46 -16.62 -8.49
N ALA A 347 2.61 -16.32 -9.47
CA ALA A 347 1.15 -16.28 -9.28
C ALA A 347 0.61 -17.63 -8.77
N ALA A 348 1.01 -18.73 -9.40
CA ALA A 348 0.62 -20.07 -8.97
C ALA A 348 1.10 -20.39 -7.55
N ARG A 349 2.37 -20.08 -7.24
CA ARG A 349 2.94 -20.25 -5.88
C ARG A 349 2.14 -19.48 -4.84
N ALA A 350 1.79 -18.22 -5.13
CA ALA A 350 1.03 -17.37 -4.23
C ALA A 350 -0.35 -17.96 -3.94
N LEU A 351 -1.07 -18.38 -4.99
CA LEU A 351 -2.41 -18.99 -4.88
C LEU A 351 -2.39 -20.30 -4.09
N VAL A 352 -1.42 -21.19 -4.39
CA VAL A 352 -1.23 -22.46 -3.69
C VAL A 352 -0.87 -22.22 -2.23
N GLY A 353 0.01 -21.25 -1.95
CA GLY A 353 0.38 -20.84 -0.61
C GLY A 353 -0.81 -20.34 0.20
N ILE A 354 -1.62 -19.44 -0.38
CA ILE A 354 -2.85 -18.93 0.23
C ILE A 354 -3.82 -20.09 0.52
N LEU A 355 -4.04 -20.98 -0.45
CA LEU A 355 -4.92 -22.14 -0.29
C LEU A 355 -4.45 -23.04 0.86
N LYS A 356 -3.15 -23.36 0.93
CA LYS A 356 -2.58 -24.19 1.99
C LYS A 356 -2.72 -23.53 3.36
N SER A 357 -2.48 -22.22 3.46
CA SER A 357 -2.64 -21.49 4.72
C SER A 357 -4.10 -21.50 5.20
N VAL A 358 -5.07 -21.30 4.30
CA VAL A 358 -6.50 -21.36 4.65
C VAL A 358 -6.95 -22.79 4.97
N ALA A 359 -6.54 -23.77 4.17
CA ALA A 359 -6.87 -25.19 4.38
C ALA A 359 -6.32 -25.70 5.71
N GLY A 360 -5.11 -25.27 6.11
CA GLY A 360 -4.53 -25.59 7.41
C GLY A 360 -5.22 -24.90 8.60
N HIS A 361 -6.09 -23.92 8.35
CA HIS A 361 -6.73 -23.09 9.38
C HIS A 361 -8.22 -23.39 9.55
N ASN A 362 -8.55 -24.68 9.76
CA ASN A 362 -9.89 -25.10 10.15
C ASN A 362 -10.05 -25.02 11.68
N ILE A 363 -10.03 -23.79 12.21
CA ILE A 363 -10.16 -23.51 13.64
C ILE A 363 -11.41 -22.66 13.87
N ASP A 364 -12.19 -22.98 14.91
CA ASP A 364 -13.32 -22.16 15.36
C ASP A 364 -12.77 -20.94 16.13
N SER A 365 -12.60 -19.84 15.42
CA SER A 365 -12.25 -18.53 15.98
C SER A 365 -13.48 -17.96 16.68
N HIS A 366 -13.40 -17.76 18.00
CA HIS A 366 -14.52 -17.19 18.74
C HIS A 366 -14.94 -15.82 18.18
N GLY A 367 -16.23 -15.64 17.88
CA GLY A 367 -16.79 -14.40 17.34
C GLY A 367 -17.52 -14.58 16.01
N GLY A 368 -18.85 -14.61 16.06
CA GLY A 368 -19.75 -14.81 14.92
C GLY A 368 -21.01 -15.58 15.33
N ASP A 369 -22.14 -15.33 14.65
CA ASP A 369 -23.45 -15.91 15.01
C ASP A 369 -23.58 -17.37 14.57
N THR A 370 -22.90 -17.75 13.48
CA THR A 370 -22.93 -19.11 12.94
C THR A 370 -21.54 -19.75 12.92
N VAL A 371 -21.47 -21.08 12.90
CA VAL A 371 -20.20 -21.83 12.71
C VAL A 371 -19.49 -21.39 11.43
N GLY A 372 -20.26 -21.01 10.41
CA GLY A 372 -19.73 -20.46 9.16
C GLY A 372 -19.03 -19.13 9.33
N ASP A 373 -19.51 -18.27 10.22
CA ASP A 373 -18.94 -16.94 10.50
C ASP A 373 -17.76 -16.99 11.47
N ARG A 374 -17.60 -18.09 12.20
CA ARG A 374 -16.53 -18.27 13.19
C ARG A 374 -15.33 -19.06 12.68
N ASN A 375 -15.37 -19.57 11.46
CA ASN A 375 -14.31 -20.42 10.93
C ASN A 375 -13.89 -19.95 9.52
N LEU A 376 -12.61 -19.58 9.39
CA LEU A 376 -12.05 -19.05 8.14
C LEU A 376 -12.17 -20.07 6.99
N TYR A 377 -11.88 -21.33 7.26
CA TYR A 377 -12.02 -22.40 6.28
C TYR A 377 -13.48 -22.53 5.80
N MET A 378 -14.46 -22.47 6.71
CA MET A 378 -15.87 -22.54 6.34
C MET A 378 -16.31 -21.33 5.51
N CYS A 379 -15.83 -20.13 5.83
CA CYS A 379 -16.09 -18.90 5.08
C CYS A 379 -15.58 -18.91 3.63
N LEU A 380 -14.45 -19.58 3.38
CA LEU A 380 -13.75 -19.51 2.09
C LEU A 380 -13.92 -20.76 1.23
N ILE A 381 -14.02 -21.94 1.85
CA ILE A 381 -14.01 -23.24 1.17
C ILE A 381 -15.21 -24.09 1.59
N GLY A 382 -15.48 -24.21 2.89
CA GLY A 382 -16.36 -25.25 3.42
C GLY A 382 -17.87 -25.04 3.22
N ASN A 383 -18.38 -23.80 3.24
CA ASN A 383 -19.82 -23.54 3.21
C ASN A 383 -20.43 -23.54 1.81
N GLN A 384 -19.81 -22.83 0.87
CA GLN A 384 -20.35 -22.58 -0.46
C GLN A 384 -19.20 -22.54 -1.46
N ASP A 385 -19.46 -23.04 -2.66
CA ASP A 385 -18.50 -22.96 -3.75
C ASP A 385 -18.52 -21.55 -4.35
N THR A 386 -17.56 -20.74 -3.94
CA THR A 386 -17.40 -19.37 -4.45
C THR A 386 -16.24 -19.23 -5.42
N GLY A 387 -15.72 -20.33 -5.99
CA GLY A 387 -14.57 -20.19 -6.89
C GLY A 387 -13.22 -19.99 -6.20
N PHE A 388 -13.14 -20.15 -4.88
CA PHE A 388 -11.98 -19.71 -4.11
C PHE A 388 -10.69 -20.36 -4.61
N VAL A 389 -9.76 -19.53 -5.08
CA VAL A 389 -8.45 -19.87 -5.67
C VAL A 389 -8.51 -20.61 -7.02
N TYR A 390 -9.44 -21.55 -7.23
CA TYR A 390 -9.40 -22.37 -8.45
C TYR A 390 -9.70 -21.58 -9.73
N ILE A 391 -10.57 -20.57 -9.69
CA ILE A 391 -10.83 -19.70 -10.87
C ILE A 391 -9.54 -19.06 -11.38
N ALA A 392 -8.69 -18.59 -10.46
CA ALA A 392 -7.40 -17.99 -10.81
C ALA A 392 -6.40 -19.05 -11.28
N LEU A 393 -6.35 -20.22 -10.65
CA LEU A 393 -5.46 -21.31 -11.04
C LEU A 393 -5.83 -21.95 -12.39
N GLU A 394 -7.09 -21.92 -12.80
CA GLU A 394 -7.51 -22.37 -14.14
C GLU A 394 -6.83 -21.59 -15.26
N LYS A 395 -6.43 -20.34 -15.00
CA LYS A 395 -5.66 -19.51 -15.94
C LYS A 395 -4.17 -19.87 -15.97
N LEU A 396 -3.72 -20.79 -15.11
CA LEU A 396 -2.32 -21.17 -14.85
C LEU A 396 -2.10 -22.69 -14.94
N VAL A 397 -2.86 -23.39 -15.79
CA VAL A 397 -2.81 -24.86 -15.95
C VAL A 397 -1.45 -25.40 -16.41
N ASP A 398 -0.63 -24.57 -17.03
CA ASP A 398 0.74 -24.85 -17.46
C ASP A 398 1.74 -24.94 -16.29
N GLN A 399 1.37 -24.47 -15.10
CA GLN A 399 2.26 -24.43 -13.92
C GLN A 399 2.23 -25.77 -13.14
N SER A 400 2.53 -26.87 -13.83
CA SER A 400 2.38 -28.23 -13.32
C SER A 400 3.31 -28.60 -12.17
N GLN A 401 4.36 -27.82 -11.92
CA GLN A 401 5.28 -28.00 -10.79
C GLN A 401 4.59 -27.87 -9.41
N TYR A 402 3.39 -27.31 -9.33
CA TYR A 402 2.63 -27.15 -8.08
C TYR A 402 1.57 -28.24 -7.82
N VAL A 403 1.49 -29.25 -8.69
CA VAL A 403 0.48 -30.32 -8.59
C VAL A 403 0.55 -31.08 -7.25
N GLU A 404 1.74 -31.45 -6.79
CA GLU A 404 1.91 -32.17 -5.50
C GLU A 404 1.45 -31.33 -4.31
N GLU A 405 1.71 -30.02 -4.34
CA GLU A 405 1.27 -29.11 -3.29
C GLU A 405 -0.24 -28.92 -3.26
N LEU A 406 -0.87 -28.88 -4.43
CA LEU A 406 -2.33 -28.83 -4.56
C LEU A 406 -2.98 -30.13 -4.06
N GLU A 407 -2.37 -31.28 -4.31
CA GLU A 407 -2.84 -32.57 -3.81
C GLU A 407 -2.78 -32.64 -2.29
N SER A 408 -1.66 -32.19 -1.70
CA SER A 408 -1.54 -32.06 -0.24
C SER A 408 -2.60 -31.14 0.36
N ALA A 409 -2.91 -30.01 -0.30
CA ALA A 409 -4.00 -29.14 0.13
C ALA A 409 -5.38 -29.83 0.01
N MET A 410 -5.60 -30.58 -1.07
CA MET A 410 -6.84 -31.34 -1.30
C MET A 410 -7.04 -32.49 -0.32
N GLU A 411 -5.98 -33.08 0.22
CA GLU A 411 -6.07 -34.06 1.30
C GLU A 411 -6.62 -33.42 2.59
N LEU A 412 -6.16 -32.22 2.94
CA LEU A 412 -6.68 -31.47 4.08
C LEU A 412 -8.15 -31.08 3.86
N ILE A 413 -8.47 -30.54 2.68
CA ILE A 413 -9.85 -30.18 2.29
C ILE A 413 -10.76 -31.42 2.35
N GLY A 414 -10.28 -32.58 1.89
CA GLY A 414 -11.02 -33.84 1.95
C GLY A 414 -11.33 -34.32 3.37
N ARG A 415 -10.46 -34.02 4.34
CA ARG A 415 -10.68 -34.32 5.76
C ARG A 415 -11.70 -33.38 6.41
N PHE A 416 -11.69 -32.10 6.03
CA PHE A 416 -12.55 -31.08 6.63
C PHE A 416 -13.92 -30.95 5.94
N GLY A 417 -14.02 -31.44 4.70
CA GLY A 417 -15.21 -31.34 3.88
C GLY A 417 -15.27 -30.02 3.11
N ALA A 418 -15.79 -30.08 1.89
CA ALA A 418 -16.06 -28.93 1.03
C ALA A 418 -17.22 -29.28 0.09
N PRO A 419 -17.89 -28.29 -0.53
CA PRO A 419 -18.93 -28.54 -1.50
C PRO A 419 -18.44 -29.45 -2.64
N GLU A 420 -19.29 -30.37 -3.07
CA GLU A 420 -18.93 -31.37 -4.09
C GLU A 420 -18.47 -30.71 -5.40
N SER A 421 -19.09 -29.59 -5.77
CA SER A 421 -18.70 -28.80 -6.94
C SER A 421 -17.26 -28.29 -6.79
N TYR A 422 -16.88 -27.71 -5.65
CA TYR A 422 -15.53 -27.20 -5.39
C TYR A 422 -14.48 -28.31 -5.55
N VAL A 423 -14.75 -29.47 -4.92
CA VAL A 423 -13.88 -30.64 -4.98
C VAL A 423 -13.76 -31.18 -6.41
N SER A 424 -14.86 -31.22 -7.15
CA SER A 424 -14.89 -31.65 -8.55
C SER A 424 -14.05 -30.72 -9.44
N HIS A 425 -14.23 -29.39 -9.31
CA HIS A 425 -13.47 -28.38 -10.05
C HIS A 425 -11.97 -28.47 -9.76
N MET A 426 -11.57 -28.57 -8.49
CA MET A 426 -10.16 -28.72 -8.11
C MET A 426 -9.53 -30.01 -8.65
N ARG A 427 -10.23 -31.15 -8.58
CA ARG A 427 -9.74 -32.41 -9.17
C ARG A 427 -9.61 -32.32 -10.69
N GLY A 428 -10.58 -31.68 -11.36
CA GLY A 428 -10.55 -31.42 -12.79
C GLY A 428 -9.36 -30.53 -13.18
N LEU A 429 -9.08 -29.48 -12.41
CA LEU A 429 -7.91 -28.62 -12.56
C LEU A 429 -6.60 -29.41 -12.42
N ILE A 430 -6.43 -30.17 -11.34
CA ILE A 430 -5.22 -30.99 -11.12
C ILE A 430 -4.99 -31.97 -12.28
N LYS A 431 -6.07 -32.61 -12.79
CA LYS A 431 -5.99 -33.51 -13.94
C LYS A 431 -5.50 -32.77 -15.21
N ARG A 432 -5.98 -31.55 -15.46
CA ARG A 432 -5.51 -30.72 -16.59
C ARG A 432 -4.06 -30.29 -16.44
N MET A 433 -3.63 -29.90 -15.24
CA MET A 433 -2.24 -29.54 -14.98
C MET A 433 -1.28 -30.72 -15.25
N ARG A 434 -1.68 -31.94 -14.86
CA ARG A 434 -0.90 -33.16 -15.15
C ARG A 434 -0.81 -33.48 -16.65
N SER A 435 -1.88 -33.26 -17.41
CA SER A 435 -1.84 -33.49 -18.86
C SER A 435 -0.87 -32.54 -19.57
N HIS A 436 -0.73 -31.29 -19.09
CA HIS A 436 0.25 -30.35 -19.65
C HIS A 436 1.70 -30.84 -19.46
N THR A 437 2.03 -31.47 -18.34
CA THR A 437 3.36 -32.09 -18.12
C THR A 437 3.66 -33.17 -19.17
N SER A 438 2.65 -33.96 -19.55
CA SER A 438 2.81 -35.05 -20.52
C SER A 438 2.97 -34.57 -21.95
N GLU A 439 2.45 -33.38 -22.30
CA GLU A 439 2.57 -32.80 -23.65
C GLU A 439 3.92 -32.10 -23.86
N GLU A 440 4.41 -31.38 -22.84
CA GLU A 440 5.73 -30.74 -22.89
C GLU A 440 6.85 -31.80 -23.01
N SER A 441 6.72 -32.94 -22.31
CA SER A 441 7.64 -34.08 -22.43
C SER A 441 7.54 -34.84 -23.76
N ARG A 442 6.51 -34.58 -24.59
CA ARG A 442 6.29 -35.26 -25.88
C ARG A 442 6.76 -34.46 -27.08
N ARG A 443 7.20 -33.21 -26.90
CA ARG A 443 7.86 -32.45 -27.97
C ARG A 443 9.30 -32.97 -28.11
N PRO A 444 9.67 -33.60 -29.24
CA PRO A 444 11.05 -34.02 -29.46
C PRO A 444 11.94 -32.78 -29.49
N SER A 445 12.96 -32.77 -28.62
CA SER A 445 14.04 -31.79 -28.67
C SER A 445 14.67 -31.81 -30.06
N VAL A 446 14.35 -30.80 -30.87
CA VAL A 446 15.12 -30.51 -32.08
C VAL A 446 16.49 -30.04 -31.60
N ALA A 447 17.46 -30.94 -31.68
CA ALA A 447 18.86 -30.65 -31.45
C ALA A 447 19.33 -29.62 -32.48
N GLY A 448 19.33 -28.34 -32.10
CA GLY A 448 20.11 -27.29 -32.73
C GLY A 448 21.54 -27.27 -32.16
N PRO A 449 22.55 -26.96 -32.98
CA PRO A 449 23.95 -27.21 -32.67
C PRO A 449 24.46 -26.32 -31.53
N SER A 450 25.27 -26.95 -30.68
CA SER A 450 26.05 -26.37 -29.61
C SER A 450 27.00 -25.30 -30.17
N ASP A 451 26.73 -24.02 -29.87
CA ASP A 451 27.70 -22.95 -30.06
C ASP A 451 28.21 -22.52 -28.68
N THR A 452 29.47 -22.90 -28.43
CA THR A 452 30.20 -22.65 -27.19
C THR A 452 30.94 -21.33 -27.37
N ALA A 453 30.43 -20.25 -26.77
CA ALA A 453 31.17 -18.99 -26.63
C ALA A 453 31.45 -18.72 -25.13
N PRO A 454 32.72 -18.49 -24.74
CA PRO A 454 33.12 -18.40 -23.35
C PRO A 454 32.83 -17.02 -22.74
N ARG A 455 32.52 -17.05 -21.44
CA ARG A 455 32.42 -15.88 -20.55
C ARG A 455 33.72 -15.06 -20.57
N ASN A 456 33.55 -13.75 -20.71
CA ASN A 456 34.61 -12.75 -20.52
C ASN A 456 35.24 -12.90 -19.13
N VAL A 457 36.55 -13.15 -19.14
CA VAL A 457 37.44 -13.12 -17.98
C VAL A 457 37.91 -11.67 -17.79
N THR A 458 37.67 -11.12 -16.61
CA THR A 458 38.25 -9.85 -16.16
C THR A 458 39.77 -10.01 -16.00
N PRO A 459 40.63 -9.12 -16.52
CA PRO A 459 42.08 -9.24 -16.34
C PRO A 459 42.51 -8.76 -14.94
N PRO A 460 43.64 -9.27 -14.40
CA PRO A 460 44.18 -8.85 -13.12
C PRO A 460 44.87 -7.49 -13.24
N LEU A 461 44.66 -6.62 -12.25
CA LEU A 461 45.43 -5.39 -12.09
C LEU A 461 46.73 -5.70 -11.33
N GLU A 462 47.82 -5.86 -12.07
CA GLU A 462 49.19 -5.76 -11.55
C GLU A 462 49.62 -4.29 -11.40
N GLY A 463 50.43 -4.05 -10.37
CA GLY A 463 50.61 -2.77 -9.71
C GLY A 463 51.59 -1.77 -10.34
N VAL A 464 51.43 -0.52 -9.90
CA VAL A 464 52.39 0.58 -10.02
C VAL A 464 52.32 1.41 -8.70
N PRO A 465 53.45 1.90 -8.14
CA PRO A 465 53.62 2.24 -6.72
C PRO A 465 53.14 3.66 -6.35
N PRO A 466 53.05 4.00 -5.04
CA PRO A 466 52.52 5.28 -4.61
C PRO A 466 53.57 6.40 -4.69
N PRO A 467 53.22 7.63 -5.07
CA PRO A 467 54.00 8.79 -4.68
C PRO A 467 53.62 9.20 -3.26
N SER A 468 54.58 9.05 -2.36
CA SER A 468 54.59 9.70 -1.06
C SER A 468 54.53 11.22 -1.24
N ARG A 469 53.58 11.88 -0.57
CA ARG A 469 53.78 13.24 -0.05
C ARG A 469 52.96 13.46 1.21
N ARG A 470 53.69 13.46 2.33
CA ARG A 470 53.32 14.13 3.59
C ARG A 470 53.03 15.60 3.29
N ILE A 471 51.89 16.11 3.75
CA ILE A 471 51.78 17.45 4.32
C ILE A 471 50.95 17.32 5.61
N GLU A 472 51.40 18.06 6.59
CA GLU A 472 51.15 17.97 8.02
C GLU A 472 49.73 18.42 8.42
N ALA A 473 49.34 17.93 9.59
CA ALA A 473 48.13 18.30 10.30
C ALA A 473 48.17 19.76 10.77
N ASP A 474 47.02 20.42 10.74
CA ASP A 474 46.60 21.23 11.87
C ASP A 474 45.08 21.38 11.92
N THR A 475 44.51 20.80 12.97
CA THR A 475 43.60 21.42 13.94
C THR A 475 42.55 22.41 13.42
N ILE A 476 41.26 22.02 13.47
CA ILE A 476 40.15 22.77 14.10
C ILE A 476 39.05 21.74 14.43
N LEU A 477 38.83 21.57 15.74
CA LEU A 477 37.66 20.96 16.35
C LEU A 477 36.53 21.99 16.46
N ASP A 478 35.31 21.48 16.63
CA ASP A 478 34.07 22.17 17.00
C ASP A 478 33.32 22.93 15.89
N GLU A 479 32.27 22.29 15.35
CA GLU A 479 30.90 22.63 15.76
C GLU A 479 29.89 21.57 15.27
N LEU A 480 29.24 20.93 16.24
CA LEU A 480 28.10 20.05 16.07
C LEU A 480 26.86 20.89 15.72
N GLY A 481 26.52 20.94 14.44
CA GLY A 481 25.23 21.43 13.95
C GLY A 481 24.28 20.29 13.63
N SER A 482 23.76 19.62 14.66
CA SER A 482 22.60 18.73 14.53
C SER A 482 21.42 19.55 14.02
N SER A 483 21.04 19.38 12.76
CA SER A 483 19.84 19.96 12.17
C SER A 483 19.08 18.88 11.42
N GLY A 484 18.55 17.92 12.20
CA GLY A 484 17.33 17.22 11.79
C GLY A 484 16.19 18.22 11.78
N SER A 485 15.94 18.85 10.63
CA SER A 485 14.73 19.64 10.37
C SER A 485 13.54 18.68 10.26
N SER A 486 13.13 18.14 11.40
CA SER A 486 11.80 17.58 11.58
C SER A 486 10.86 18.77 11.69
N VAL A 487 10.04 18.98 10.66
CA VAL A 487 8.78 19.71 10.86
C VAL A 487 8.04 18.91 11.93
N PRO A 488 7.69 19.48 13.09
CA PRO A 488 6.99 18.72 14.10
C PRO A 488 5.66 18.25 13.51
N PHE A 489 5.43 16.94 13.58
CA PHE A 489 4.18 16.22 13.27
C PHE A 489 2.93 16.85 13.94
N LEU A 490 3.15 17.76 14.89
CA LEU A 490 2.17 18.47 15.68
C LEU A 490 2.30 19.98 15.41
N THR A 491 1.45 20.52 14.53
CA THR A 491 0.93 21.87 14.78
C THR A 491 -0.59 21.82 14.71
N PRO A 492 -1.31 22.14 15.80
CA PRO A 492 -2.67 22.61 15.69
C PRO A 492 -2.65 23.88 14.82
N ALA A 493 -3.53 23.97 13.83
CA ALA A 493 -3.74 25.24 13.14
C ALA A 493 -4.17 26.27 14.19
N ALA A 494 -3.31 27.26 14.47
CA ALA A 494 -3.73 28.40 15.26
C ALA A 494 -4.82 29.15 14.47
N PRO A 495 -5.94 29.55 15.09
CA PRO A 495 -6.93 30.37 14.40
C PRO A 495 -6.29 31.68 13.97
N ALA A 496 -6.53 32.07 12.72
CA ALA A 496 -6.05 33.30 12.13
C ALA A 496 -6.52 34.50 12.98
N SER A 497 -5.62 35.07 13.78
CA SER A 497 -5.83 36.37 14.40
C SER A 497 -5.69 37.45 13.33
N THR A 498 -6.80 38.12 13.04
CA THR A 498 -6.86 39.37 12.30
C THR A 498 -5.99 40.42 13.00
N ARG A 499 -4.76 40.63 12.50
CA ARG A 499 -3.98 41.82 12.83
C ARG A 499 -4.50 43.01 12.02
N ALA A 500 -5.47 43.71 12.61
CA ALA A 500 -5.80 45.07 12.22
C ALA A 500 -4.66 46.02 12.63
N ARG A 501 -4.29 46.89 11.69
CA ARG A 501 -3.45 48.07 11.91
C ARG A 501 -4.16 49.10 12.80
N GLY A 502 -3.42 49.68 13.72
CA GLY A 502 -3.75 50.89 14.49
C GLY A 502 -2.99 50.82 15.82
N GLY A 503 -2.10 51.72 16.21
CA GLY A 503 -2.01 53.14 15.93
C GLY A 503 -2.33 53.92 17.22
N TRP A 504 -1.28 54.33 17.92
CA TRP A 504 -1.20 55.46 18.88
C TRP A 504 -1.60 55.24 20.35
N GLY A 505 -0.64 55.57 21.24
CA GLY A 505 -0.86 56.54 22.31
C GLY A 505 -0.84 56.06 23.77
N GLY A 506 0.20 56.47 24.51
CA GLY A 506 -0.02 57.22 25.76
C GLY A 506 0.09 56.50 27.13
N ARG A 507 1.25 56.72 27.78
CA ARG A 507 1.48 57.26 29.15
C ARG A 507 0.80 56.66 30.41
N GLY A 508 1.66 56.52 31.43
CA GLY A 508 1.37 56.66 32.88
C GLY A 508 0.90 55.36 33.56
N GLY A 509 1.29 54.95 34.76
CA GLY A 509 2.00 55.55 35.90
C GLY A 509 1.65 54.63 37.10
N ALA A 510 2.66 54.08 37.78
CA ALA A 510 2.93 54.27 39.21
C ALA A 510 1.98 53.59 40.23
N ALA A 511 2.59 52.66 40.98
CA ALA A 511 2.67 52.58 42.46
C ALA A 511 1.55 51.96 43.34
N SER A 512 2.07 51.36 44.43
CA SER A 512 1.54 51.02 45.76
C SER A 512 0.75 49.69 45.86
N GLU A 513 1.23 48.69 46.62
CA GLU A 513 1.06 48.51 48.10
C GLU A 513 -0.43 48.35 48.47
N SER A 514 -0.91 47.45 49.33
CA SER A 514 -0.29 46.61 50.37
C SER A 514 -1.32 45.54 50.85
N GLU A 515 -0.80 44.59 51.63
CA GLU A 515 -1.40 44.01 52.85
C GLU A 515 -2.67 43.12 52.85
N SER A 516 -2.40 41.85 53.20
CA SER A 516 -2.89 41.08 54.38
C SER A 516 -4.36 41.13 54.79
N GLY A 517 -4.93 39.93 54.97
CA GLY A 517 -6.13 39.73 55.78
C GLY A 517 -6.50 38.25 55.95
N GLU A 518 -6.06 37.64 57.04
CA GLU A 518 -6.56 36.38 57.59
C GLU A 518 -8.07 36.44 57.92
N SER A 519 -8.80 35.33 57.77
CA SER A 519 -9.49 34.64 58.88
C SER A 519 -10.61 33.66 58.43
N SER A 520 -10.39 32.40 58.77
CA SER A 520 -11.28 31.47 59.48
C SER A 520 -12.83 31.54 59.35
N ARG A 521 -13.44 30.42 58.92
CA ARG A 521 -14.53 29.65 59.60
C ARG A 521 -15.06 28.54 58.65
N ALA A 522 -14.85 27.26 58.94
CA ALA A 522 -15.69 26.37 59.75
C ALA A 522 -17.08 26.06 59.14
N GLY A 523 -17.31 24.78 58.81
CA GLY A 523 -18.63 24.30 58.37
C GLY A 523 -18.64 22.83 57.93
N SER A 524 -18.59 21.92 58.91
CA SER A 524 -18.76 20.48 58.74
C SER A 524 -20.24 20.10 58.87
N LYS A 525 -20.78 19.19 58.03
CA LYS A 525 -21.78 18.16 58.44
C LYS A 525 -22.09 17.15 57.32
N ARG A 526 -22.10 15.89 57.76
CA ARG A 526 -22.48 14.62 57.07
C ARG A 526 -23.98 14.42 56.90
N SER A 527 -24.35 13.58 55.93
CA SER A 527 -25.33 12.44 55.98
C SER A 527 -25.35 11.87 54.54
N ILE A 528 -25.03 10.62 54.18
CA ILE A 528 -25.36 9.22 54.58
C ILE A 528 -26.84 8.82 54.39
N SER A 529 -26.99 7.70 53.67
CA SER A 529 -28.15 6.81 53.41
C SER A 529 -29.12 7.27 52.33
N GLY A 530 -29.55 6.44 51.37
CA GLY A 530 -29.50 4.98 51.21
C GLY A 530 -30.87 4.47 50.76
N THR A 531 -30.88 3.40 49.93
CA THR A 531 -32.03 2.58 49.45
C THR A 531 -33.00 3.28 48.47
N GLY A 532 -33.61 2.65 47.46
CA GLY A 532 -33.63 1.26 46.98
C GLY A 532 -34.87 1.07 46.06
N THR A 533 -34.73 0.19 45.07
CA THR A 533 -35.76 -0.63 44.39
C THR A 533 -36.84 -0.01 43.47
N GLU A 534 -36.73 -0.43 42.19
CA GLU A 534 -37.73 -1.09 41.31
C GLU A 534 -39.17 -0.59 41.18
N ARG A 535 -39.57 -0.27 39.94
CA ARG A 535 -40.50 -1.05 39.08
C ARG A 535 -41.06 -0.16 37.98
N THR A 536 -41.12 -0.64 36.74
CA THR A 536 -42.24 -0.39 35.82
C THR A 536 -42.20 -1.37 34.65
N GLU A 537 -43.15 -2.30 34.64
CA GLU A 537 -43.50 -3.15 33.50
C GLU A 537 -44.54 -2.46 32.60
N GLY A 538 -44.55 -2.85 31.33
CA GLY A 538 -45.70 -2.79 30.43
C GLY A 538 -45.31 -2.83 28.94
N PRO A 539 -46.22 -3.17 28.02
CA PRO A 539 -47.10 -4.35 28.02
C PRO A 539 -47.05 -5.11 26.66
N LYS A 540 -47.39 -6.41 26.66
CA LYS A 540 -47.68 -7.20 25.44
C LYS A 540 -49.20 -7.40 25.27
N ARG A 541 -49.69 -7.02 24.09
CA ARG A 541 -51.04 -7.27 23.56
C ARG A 541 -51.23 -8.75 23.18
N SER A 542 -52.46 -9.22 23.34
CA SER A 542 -53.01 -10.44 22.76
C SER A 542 -54.15 -10.08 21.80
N ARG A 543 -54.09 -10.54 20.56
CA ARG A 543 -54.90 -11.65 20.02
C ARG A 543 -54.49 -11.97 18.59
#